data_AF-A0A7C4G4T7-F1
#
_entry.id   AF-A0A7C4G4T7-F1
#
_cell.length_a   1.000
_cell.length_b   1.000
_cell.length_c   1.000
_cell.angle_alpha   90.00
_cell.angle_beta   90.00
_cell.angle_gamma   90.00
#
_symmetry.space_group_name_H-M   'P 1'
#
loop_
_entity.id
_entity.type
_entity.pdbx_description
1 polymer ?
#
loop_
_entity_poly.entity_id
_entity_poly.type
_entity_poly.pdbx_seq_one_letter_code
_entity_poly.pdbx_strand_id
1 'polypeptide(L)' 'MAVAITGDVLGQTREGYEQTIQVLGGLLKGAPGFIMHYGHPIEGGWRIVEVWESSKDAAEWFANYVRPNLPADIKPQR' A
#
# COMPACT_ATOMS: atom_id res chain seq x y z
N MET A 1 2.92 -17.97 -6.06
CA MET A 1 4.25 -17.52 -6.52
C MET A 1 4.35 -16.08 -6.11
N ALA A 2 5.48 -15.70 -5.49
CA ALA A 2 5.62 -14.35 -4.99
C ALA A 2 5.52 -13.33 -6.12
N VAL A 3 4.80 -12.24 -5.86
CA VAL A 3 4.56 -11.13 -6.79
C VAL A 3 4.97 -9.81 -6.15
N ALA A 4 5.54 -8.91 -6.94
CA ALA A 4 5.73 -7.53 -6.55
C ALA A 4 4.59 -6.68 -7.12
N ILE A 5 3.96 -5.88 -6.28
CA ILE A 5 2.94 -4.91 -6.64
C ILE A 5 3.52 -3.52 -6.41
N THR A 6 3.38 -2.64 -7.39
CA THR A 6 3.75 -1.23 -7.24
C THR A 6 2.47 -0.39 -7.31
N GLY A 7 2.42 0.70 -6.55
CA GLY A 7 1.30 1.64 -6.54
C GLY A 7 1.78 3.07 -6.40
N ASP A 8 1.43 3.94 -7.33
CA ASP A 8 1.71 5.37 -7.24
C ASP A 8 0.51 6.13 -6.66
N VAL A 9 0.77 6.93 -5.63
CA VAL A 9 -0.22 7.73 -4.91
C VAL A 9 0.13 9.21 -5.11
N LEU A 10 -0.49 9.82 -6.12
CA LEU A 10 -0.31 11.25 -6.41
C LEU A 10 -0.92 12.11 -5.30
N GLY A 11 -0.27 13.23 -4.99
CA GLY A 11 -0.67 14.14 -3.91
C GLY A 11 -0.35 13.63 -2.50
N GLN A 12 0.12 12.39 -2.34
CA GLN A 12 0.52 11.85 -1.04
C GLN A 12 1.74 12.61 -0.50
N THR A 13 1.65 13.06 0.74
CA THR A 13 2.78 13.69 1.44
C THR A 13 3.55 12.67 2.27
N ARG A 14 4.75 13.05 2.71
CA ARG A 14 5.54 12.23 3.64
C ARG A 14 4.77 11.97 4.93
N GLU A 15 4.19 13.02 5.50
CA GLU A 15 3.45 12.94 6.78
C GLU A 15 2.22 12.04 6.63
N GLY A 16 1.48 12.16 5.51
CA GLY A 16 0.33 11.30 5.23
C GLY A 16 0.72 9.83 5.03
N TYR A 17 1.84 9.57 4.35
CA TYR A 17 2.41 8.22 4.24
C TYR A 17 2.82 7.67 5.62
N GLU A 18 3.58 8.43 6.41
CA GLU A 18 4.02 8.00 7.74
C GLU A 18 2.84 7.71 8.68
N GLN A 19 1.80 8.55 8.66
CA GLN A 19 0.54 8.30 9.39
C GLN A 19 -0.15 7.01 8.91
N THR A 20 -0.20 6.76 7.61
CA THR A 20 -0.76 5.52 7.06
C THR A 20 0.00 4.29 7.57
N ILE A 21 1.33 4.34 7.60
CA ILE A 21 2.17 3.25 8.14
C ILE A 21 1.94 3.07 9.65
N GLN A 22 1.76 4.14 10.40
CA GLN A 22 1.45 4.04 11.83
C GLN A 22 0.11 3.33 12.07
N VAL A 23 -0.91 3.60 11.25
CA VAL A 23 -2.25 3.01 11.40
C VAL A 23 -2.31 1.58 10.87
N LEU A 24 -1.78 1.33 9.67
CA LEU A 24 -1.96 0.07 8.95
C LEU A 24 -0.75 -0.86 9.03
N GLY A 25 0.44 -0.37 9.39
CA GLY A 25 1.68 -1.13 9.28
C GLY A 25 1.70 -2.40 10.14
N GLY A 26 1.06 -2.40 11.30
CA GLY A 26 0.90 -3.60 12.14
C GLY A 26 -0.02 -4.65 11.49
N LEU A 27 -1.15 -4.21 10.94
CA LEU A 27 -2.11 -5.07 10.25
C LEU A 27 -1.51 -5.64 8.95
N LEU A 28 -0.79 -4.81 8.19
CA LEU A 28 -0.10 -5.21 6.96
C LEU A 28 0.92 -6.32 7.24
N LYS A 29 1.76 -6.16 8.27
CA LYS A 29 2.76 -7.17 8.65
C LYS A 29 2.16 -8.50 9.08
N GLY A 30 0.92 -8.49 9.57
CA GLY A 30 0.19 -9.70 9.96
C GLY A 30 -0.71 -10.26 8.86
N ALA A 31 -0.79 -9.61 7.70
CA ALA A 31 -1.68 -10.03 6.63
C ALA A 31 -1.19 -11.36 6.01
N PRO A 32 -2.11 -12.28 5.68
CA PRO A 32 -1.77 -13.50 4.95
C PRO A 32 -0.95 -13.19 3.70
N GLY A 33 0.12 -13.96 3.47
CA GLY A 33 0.96 -13.82 2.29
C GLY A 33 1.79 -12.53 2.21
N PHE A 34 1.79 -11.66 3.23
CA PHE A 34 2.64 -10.47 3.23
C PHE A 34 4.12 -10.84 3.37
N ILE A 35 4.98 -10.24 2.54
CA ILE A 35 6.44 -10.46 2.58
C ILE A 35 7.17 -9.17 2.90
N MET A 36 6.88 -8.08 2.17
CA MET A 36 7.62 -6.83 2.30
C MET A 36 6.79 -5.63 1.87
N HIS A 37 7.06 -4.49 2.50
CA HIS A 37 6.56 -3.18 2.12
C HIS A 37 7.72 -2.19 2.10
N TYR A 38 7.77 -1.38 1.05
CA TYR A 38 8.69 -0.27 0.87
C TYR A 38 7.95 0.91 0.24
N GLY A 39 8.23 2.12 0.71
CA GLY A 39 7.66 3.32 0.12
C GLY A 39 8.67 4.45 0.08
N HIS A 40 8.62 5.25 -0.99
CA HIS A 40 9.53 6.38 -1.18
C HIS A 40 8.84 7.53 -1.93
N PRO A 41 9.31 8.78 -1.77
CA PRO A 41 8.79 9.90 -2.54
C PRO A 41 9.10 9.75 -4.03
N ILE A 42 8.19 10.23 -4.86
CA ILE A 42 8.34 10.42 -6.31
C ILE A 42 7.88 11.84 -6.67
N GLU A 43 8.08 12.25 -7.93
CA GLU A 43 7.54 13.52 -8.40
C GLU A 43 6.00 13.52 -8.26
N GLY A 44 5.48 14.52 -7.55
CA GLY A 44 4.03 14.69 -7.36
C GLY A 44 3.36 13.66 -6.44
N GLY A 45 4.10 12.83 -5.69
CA GLY A 45 3.48 11.90 -4.75
C GLY A 45 4.42 10.89 -4.10
N TRP A 46 3.89 9.69 -3.86
CA TRP A 46 4.61 8.59 -3.20
C TRP A 46 4.44 7.30 -3.96
N ARG A 47 5.53 6.53 -4.09
CA ARG A 47 5.50 5.18 -4.64
C ARG A 47 5.48 4.16 -3.51
N ILE A 48 4.61 3.19 -3.63
CA ILE A 48 4.47 2.04 -2.75
C ILE A 48 4.90 0.79 -3.51
N VAL A 49 5.73 -0.04 -2.90
CA VAL A 49 6.16 -1.33 -3.42
C VAL A 49 5.89 -2.37 -2.34
N GLU A 50 5.16 -3.42 -2.70
CA GLU A 50 4.85 -4.52 -1.80
C GLU A 50 5.15 -5.85 -2.46
N VAL A 51 5.62 -6.81 -1.66
CA VAL A 51 5.84 -8.18 -2.11
C VAL A 51 4.90 -9.10 -1.34
N TRP A 52 4.24 -9.98 -2.06
CA TRP A 52 3.21 -10.89 -1.55
C TRP A 52 3.44 -12.31 -2.08
N GLU A 53 3.05 -13.34 -1.32
CA GLU A 53 3.10 -14.75 -1.75
C GLU A 53 2.18 -15.05 -2.94
N SER A 54 1.13 -14.26 -3.11
CA SER A 54 0.21 -14.30 -4.25
C SER A 54 -0.46 -12.95 -4.53
N SER A 55 -0.93 -12.76 -5.77
CA SER A 55 -1.73 -11.58 -6.15
C SER A 55 -3.11 -11.55 -5.49
N LYS A 56 -3.64 -12.71 -5.09
CA LYS A 56 -4.91 -12.83 -4.38
C LYS A 56 -4.82 -12.19 -2.99
N ASP A 57 -3.78 -12.53 -2.24
CA ASP A 57 -3.57 -12.00 -0.89
C ASP A 57 -3.44 -10.46 -0.91
N ALA A 58 -2.66 -9.93 -1.87
CA ALA A 58 -2.52 -8.50 -2.09
C ALA A 58 -3.85 -7.80 -2.44
N ALA A 59 -4.70 -8.45 -3.24
CA ALA A 59 -5.99 -7.91 -3.65
C ALA A 59 -7.00 -7.89 -2.49
N GLU A 60 -7.07 -8.97 -1.72
CA GLU A 60 -7.93 -9.08 -0.54
C GLU A 60 -7.52 -8.07 0.54
N TRP A 61 -6.23 -7.95 0.82
CA TRP A 61 -5.69 -6.93 1.72
C TRP A 61 -6.13 -5.51 1.30
N PHE A 62 -5.91 -5.18 0.02
CA PHE A 62 -6.25 -3.86 -0.49
C PHE A 62 -7.75 -3.56 -0.41
N ALA A 63 -8.60 -4.52 -0.79
CA ALA A 63 -10.05 -4.34 -0.78
C ALA A 63 -10.61 -4.14 0.63
N ASN A 64 -10.07 -4.86 1.62
CA ASN A 64 -10.62 -4.89 2.98
C ASN A 64 -10.03 -3.81 3.89
N TYR A 65 -8.78 -3.41 3.69
CA TYR A 65 -8.07 -2.53 4.65
C TYR A 65 -7.59 -1.21 4.04
N VAL A 66 -7.26 -1.19 2.75
CA VAL A 66 -6.72 0.04 2.13
C VAL A 66 -7.85 0.86 1.52
N ARG A 67 -8.62 0.28 0.60
CA ARG A 67 -9.69 0.99 -0.14
C ARG A 67 -10.71 1.70 0.78
N PRO A 68 -11.17 1.14 1.91
CA PRO A 68 -12.11 1.84 2.79
C PRO A 68 -11.51 3.05 3.51
N ASN A 69 -10.19 3.11 3.64
CA ASN A 69 -9.46 4.16 4.37
C ASN A 69 -8.80 5.18 3.43
N LEU A 70 -8.95 5.03 2.11
CA LEU A 70 -8.45 6.01 1.15
C LEU A 70 -9.44 7.18 1.02
N PRO A 71 -8.96 8.43 0.97
CA PRO A 71 -9.76 9.56 0.51
C PRO A 71 -10.36 9.30 -0.88
N ALA A 72 -11.60 9.74 -1.11
CA ALA A 72 -12.36 9.40 -2.33
C ALA A 72 -11.71 9.89 -3.64
N ASP A 73 -10.86 10.91 -3.55
CA ASP A 73 -10.09 11.53 -4.61
C ASP A 73 -8.77 10.80 -4.91
N ILE A 74 -8.30 9.94 -4.00
CA ILE A 74 -7.05 9.19 -4.16
C ILE A 74 -7.32 7.84 -4.83
N LYS A 75 -6.82 7.68 -6.06
CA LYS A 75 -6.83 6.42 -6.80
C LYS A 75 -5.40 5.95 -7.04
N PRO A 76 -4.91 4.94 -6.31
CA PRO A 76 -3.60 4.38 -6.56
C PRO A 76 -3.52 3.82 -7.98
N GLN A 77 -2.52 4.22 -8.75
CA GLN A 77 -2.23 3.63 -10.05
C GLN A 77 -1.38 2.39 -9.82
N ARG A 78 -1.90 1.21 -10.22
CA ARG A 78 -1.28 -0.10 -10.03
C ARG A 78 -0.77 -0.67 -11.34
#